data_AF-G0U5R6-F1
#
_entry.id   AF-G0U5R6-F1
#
_cell.length_a   1.000
_cell.length_b   1.000
_cell.length_c   1.000
_cell.angle_alpha   90.00
_cell.angle_beta   90.00
_cell.angle_gamma   90.00
#
_symmetry.space_group_name_H-M   'P 1'
#
loop_
_entity.id
_entity.type
_entity.pdbx_description
1 polymer ?
#
loop_
_entity_poly.entity_id
_entity_poly.type
_entity_poly.pdbx_seq_one_letter_code
_entity_poly.pdbx_strand_id
1 'polypeptide(L)'
;MSGGICNHASTSPDFPTLTEAATAILTPEELQNLRHNLATEKIAHAKYLRAHPEIDAIMRCAMRKLIMERPTDPVSALLDFFAHADLNAELMAKDEEAEKRAAALHEKRGLTQELPP
;
A
#
# COMPACT_ATOMS: atom_id res chain seq x y z
N MET A 1 19.54 0.70 -45.33
CA MET A 1 19.16 -0.31 -44.31
C MET A 1 18.36 0.43 -43.25
N SER A 2 17.05 0.47 -43.42
CA SER A 2 16.12 1.09 -42.48
C SER A 2 15.64 0.03 -41.51
N GLY A 3 15.97 0.18 -40.23
CA GLY A 3 15.40 -0.61 -39.14
C GLY A 3 14.59 0.32 -38.25
N GLY A 4 13.30 0.46 -38.55
CA GLY A 4 12.36 1.18 -37.71
C GLY A 4 11.94 0.31 -36.53
N ILE A 5 12.02 0.88 -35.33
CA ILE A 5 11.55 0.27 -34.08
C ILE A 5 10.03 0.51 -34.02
N CYS A 6 9.24 -0.56 -34.17
CA CYS A 6 7.80 -0.51 -34.04
C CYS A 6 7.42 -0.68 -32.55
N ASN A 7 6.98 0.39 -31.91
CA ASN A 7 6.27 0.33 -30.64
C ASN A 7 4.95 -0.45 -30.84
N HIS A 8 4.84 -1.65 -30.29
CA HIS A 8 3.56 -2.36 -30.19
C HIS A 8 2.74 -1.80 -29.02
N ALA A 9 2.04 -0.69 -29.26
CA ALA A 9 0.79 -0.43 -28.56
C ALA A 9 -0.28 -1.30 -29.24
N SER A 10 -0.61 -2.43 -28.63
CA SER A 10 -1.67 -3.32 -29.11
C SER A 10 -3.03 -2.68 -28.85
N THR A 11 -3.47 -1.77 -29.73
CA THR A 11 -4.87 -1.36 -29.85
C THR A 11 -5.62 -2.44 -30.60
N SER A 12 -6.25 -3.37 -29.88
CA SER A 12 -7.30 -4.20 -30.45
C SER A 12 -8.50 -3.31 -30.79
N PRO A 13 -8.97 -3.23 -32.04
CA PRO A 13 -10.04 -2.32 -32.46
C PRO A 13 -11.45 -2.72 -32.00
N ASP A 14 -11.61 -3.90 -31.37
CA ASP A 14 -12.91 -4.48 -31.08
C ASP A 14 -13.50 -4.11 -29.72
N PHE A 15 -12.73 -3.46 -28.83
CA PHE A 15 -13.20 -3.08 -27.49
C PHE A 15 -13.17 -1.56 -27.31
N PRO A 16 -14.31 -0.92 -26.99
CA PRO A 16 -14.34 0.50 -26.74
C PRO A 16 -13.47 0.83 -25.53
N THR A 17 -12.82 1.98 -25.58
CA THR A 17 -12.12 2.52 -24.41
C THR A 17 -13.11 2.76 -23.28
N LEU A 18 -12.64 2.74 -22.03
CA LEU A 18 -13.48 3.01 -20.86
C LEU A 18 -14.27 4.32 -21.01
N THR A 19 -13.65 5.33 -21.62
CA THR A 19 -14.26 6.63 -21.89
C THR A 19 -15.38 6.52 -22.91
N GLU A 20 -15.15 5.83 -24.04
CA GLU A 20 -16.15 5.64 -25.10
C GLU A 20 -17.35 4.82 -24.58
N ALA A 21 -17.09 3.74 -23.84
CA ALA A 21 -18.12 2.94 -23.21
C ALA A 21 -18.94 3.74 -22.19
N ALA A 22 -18.28 4.56 -21.36
CA ALA A 22 -18.96 5.41 -20.40
C ALA A 22 -19.84 6.47 -21.07
N THR A 23 -19.37 7.10 -22.16
CA THR A 23 -20.16 8.09 -22.91
C THR A 23 -21.29 7.47 -23.74
N ALA A 24 -21.21 6.19 -24.08
CA ALA A 24 -22.26 5.47 -24.81
C ALA A 24 -23.44 5.07 -23.91
N ILE A 25 -23.21 4.94 -22.61
CA ILE A 25 -24.20 4.44 -21.64
C ILE A 25 -24.70 5.55 -20.70
N LEU A 26 -23.82 6.46 -20.29
CA LEU A 26 -24.12 7.51 -19.32
C LEU A 26 -24.33 8.85 -20.01
N THR A 27 -25.33 9.58 -19.53
CA THR A 27 -25.49 10.99 -19.88
C THR A 27 -24.30 11.82 -19.38
N PRO A 28 -24.03 13.00 -19.97
CA PRO A 28 -22.97 13.89 -19.50
C PRO A 28 -23.12 14.28 -18.02
N GLU A 29 -24.35 14.47 -17.55
CA GLU A 29 -24.66 14.78 -16.16
C GLU A 29 -24.33 13.61 -15.21
N GLU A 30 -24.74 12.39 -15.56
CA GLU A 30 -24.41 11.18 -14.78
C GLU A 30 -22.90 10.93 -14.74
N LEU A 31 -22.20 11.14 -15.85
CA LEU A 31 -20.75 11.01 -15.90
C LEU A 31 -20.04 12.07 -15.03
N GLN A 32 -20.56 13.30 -15.01
CA GLN A 32 -20.05 14.36 -14.15
C GLN A 32 -20.29 14.05 -12.66
N ASN A 33 -21.48 13.56 -12.32
CA ASN A 33 -21.83 13.13 -10.97
C ASN A 33 -20.95 11.96 -10.51
N LEU A 34 -20.70 10.97 -11.38
CA LEU A 34 -19.81 9.86 -11.09
C LEU A 34 -18.38 10.33 -10.79
N ARG A 35 -17.86 11.27 -11.60
CA ARG A 35 -16.53 11.87 -11.37
C ARG A 35 -16.48 12.63 -10.05
N HIS A 36 -17.52 13.39 -9.72
CA HIS A 36 -17.62 14.10 -8.45
C HIS A 36 -17.63 13.13 -7.28
N ASN A 37 -18.48 12.10 -7.32
CA ASN A 37 -18.58 11.08 -6.28
C ASN A 37 -17.24 10.35 -6.10
N LEU A 38 -16.57 9.97 -7.18
CA LEU A 38 -15.24 9.36 -7.13
C LEU A 38 -14.22 10.25 -6.40
N ALA A 39 -14.24 11.56 -6.66
CA ALA A 39 -13.34 12.49 -5.98
C ALA A 39 -13.67 12.60 -4.49
N THR A 40 -14.94 12.70 -4.15
CA THR A 40 -15.43 12.76 -2.76
C THR A 40 -15.05 11.50 -1.98
N GLU A 41 -15.28 10.31 -2.55
CA GLU A 41 -14.92 9.03 -1.94
C GLU A 41 -13.41 8.88 -1.76
N LYS A 42 -12.61 9.27 -2.76
CA LYS A 42 -11.14 9.27 -2.63
C LYS A 42 -10.67 10.13 -1.46
N ILE A 43 -11.28 11.29 -1.26
CA ILE A 43 -10.98 12.17 -0.14
C ILE A 43 -11.42 11.53 1.19
N ALA A 44 -12.61 10.94 1.24
CA ALA A 44 -13.13 10.26 2.43
C ALA A 44 -12.23 9.08 2.84
N HIS A 45 -11.83 8.24 1.88
CA HIS A 45 -10.89 7.12 2.13
C HIS A 45 -9.54 7.62 2.63
N ALA A 46 -8.98 8.68 2.03
CA ALA A 46 -7.72 9.24 2.48
C ALA A 46 -7.82 9.82 3.91
N LYS A 47 -8.95 10.44 4.27
CA LYS A 47 -9.21 10.91 5.64
C LYS A 47 -9.33 9.73 6.61
N TYR A 48 -10.06 8.69 6.24
CA TYR A 48 -10.21 7.47 7.02
C TYR A 48 -8.83 6.84 7.31
N LEU A 49 -8.03 6.60 6.28
CA LEU A 49 -6.69 6.02 6.45
C LEU A 49 -5.76 6.88 7.32
N ARG A 50 -5.89 8.21 7.28
CA ARG A 50 -5.13 9.11 8.18
C ARG A 50 -5.62 9.05 9.63
N ALA A 51 -6.91 8.84 9.84
CA ALA A 51 -7.50 8.73 11.17
C ALA A 51 -7.21 7.37 11.84
N HIS A 52 -6.85 6.36 11.03
CA HIS A 52 -6.67 4.98 11.47
C HIS A 52 -5.22 4.49 11.23
N PRO A 53 -4.22 4.99 11.99
CA PRO A 53 -2.82 4.59 11.86
C PRO A 53 -2.59 3.09 12.13
N GLU A 54 -3.47 2.44 12.90
CA GLU A 54 -3.46 1.00 13.14
C GLU A 54 -3.52 0.20 11.83
N ILE A 55 -4.23 0.70 10.81
CA ILE A 55 -4.33 0.05 9.50
C ILE A 55 -2.97 0.07 8.80
N ASP A 56 -2.25 1.20 8.81
CA ASP A 56 -0.91 1.29 8.22
C ASP A 56 0.06 0.32 8.92
N ALA A 57 -0.01 0.24 10.24
CA ALA A 57 0.85 -0.64 11.02
C ALA A 57 0.60 -2.13 10.72
N ILE A 58 -0.68 -2.54 10.65
CA ILE A 58 -1.11 -3.89 10.26
C ILE A 58 -0.64 -4.22 8.83
N MET A 59 -0.84 -3.31 7.88
CA MET A 59 -0.41 -3.51 6.49
C MET A 59 1.11 -3.66 6.36
N ARG A 60 1.89 -2.93 7.16
CA ARG A 60 3.34 -3.11 7.25
C ARG A 60 3.74 -4.46 7.83
N CYS A 61 2.99 -5.00 8.80
CA CYS A 61 3.22 -6.35 9.32
C CYS A 61 2.95 -7.40 8.24
N ALA A 62 1.79 -7.33 7.59
CA ALA A 62 1.43 -8.18 6.47
C ALA A 62 2.49 -8.18 5.36
N MET A 63 2.94 -7.00 4.94
CA MET A 63 3.97 -6.86 3.90
C MET A 63 5.32 -7.45 4.34
N ARG A 64 5.72 -7.22 5.59
CA ARG A 64 6.96 -7.81 6.14
C ARG A 64 6.87 -9.34 6.12
N LYS A 65 5.74 -9.89 6.55
CA LYS A 65 5.50 -11.34 6.56
C LYS A 65 5.69 -11.93 5.17
N LEU A 66 5.07 -11.32 4.15
CA LEU A 66 5.24 -11.75 2.76
C LEU A 66 6.69 -11.69 2.27
N ILE A 67 7.42 -10.61 2.60
CA ILE A 67 8.81 -10.45 2.16
C ILE A 67 9.75 -11.47 2.83
N MET A 68 9.52 -11.75 4.12
CA MET A 68 10.37 -12.64 4.93
C MET A 68 10.07 -14.11 4.66
N GLU A 69 8.79 -14.48 4.63
CA GLU A 69 8.35 -15.88 4.53
C GLU A 69 8.22 -16.36 3.08
N ARG A 70 8.06 -15.42 2.13
CA ARG A 70 7.90 -15.69 0.68
C ARG A 70 6.99 -16.89 0.41
N PRO A 71 5.74 -16.87 0.90
CA PRO A 71 4.82 -17.98 0.73
C PRO A 71 4.57 -18.24 -0.75
N THR A 72 4.33 -19.51 -1.09
CA THR A 72 3.99 -19.94 -2.45
C THR A 72 2.65 -19.38 -2.90
N ASP A 73 1.72 -19.18 -1.95
CA ASP A 73 0.46 -18.46 -2.14
C ASP A 73 0.39 -17.27 -1.16
N PRO A 74 0.70 -16.05 -1.62
CA PRO A 74 0.67 -14.86 -0.77
C PRO A 74 -0.75 -14.44 -0.40
N VAL A 75 -1.76 -14.75 -1.21
CA VAL A 75 -3.14 -14.34 -0.92
C VAL A 75 -3.71 -15.18 0.21
N SER A 76 -3.55 -16.51 0.15
CA SER A 76 -3.96 -17.39 1.26
C SER A 76 -3.22 -17.04 2.55
N ALA A 77 -1.90 -16.79 2.48
CA ALA A 77 -1.12 -16.42 3.66
C ALA A 77 -1.58 -15.10 4.30
N LEU A 78 -1.98 -14.11 3.48
CA LEU A 78 -2.55 -12.86 3.99
C LEU A 78 -3.95 -13.05 4.58
N LEU A 79 -4.79 -13.88 3.98
CA LEU A 79 -6.13 -14.17 4.49
C LEU A 79 -6.05 -14.82 5.87
N ASP A 80 -5.20 -15.83 6.02
CA ASP A 80 -4.98 -16.50 7.31
C ASP A 80 -4.43 -15.52 8.35
N PHE A 81 -3.51 -14.64 7.93
CA PHE A 81 -2.98 -13.59 8.78
C PHE A 81 -4.07 -12.64 9.28
N PHE A 82 -4.91 -12.08 8.41
CA PHE A 82 -5.95 -11.15 8.84
C PHE A 82 -7.11 -11.82 9.59
N ALA A 83 -7.39 -13.10 9.33
CA ALA A 83 -8.49 -13.82 9.94
C ALA A 83 -8.15 -14.39 11.33
N HIS A 84 -6.88 -14.74 11.57
CA HIS A 84 -6.49 -15.53 12.73
C HIS A 84 -5.34 -14.95 13.54
N ALA A 85 -4.64 -13.92 13.05
CA ALA A 85 -3.64 -13.25 13.87
C ALA A 85 -4.33 -12.41 14.95
N ASP A 86 -3.79 -12.48 16.18
CA ASP A 86 -4.03 -11.44 17.17
C ASP A 86 -3.25 -10.18 16.73
N LEU A 87 -3.89 -9.42 15.84
CA LEU A 87 -3.33 -8.22 15.23
C LEU A 87 -2.89 -7.20 16.28
N ASN A 88 -3.58 -7.14 17.43
CA ASN A 88 -3.20 -6.26 18.53
C ASN A 88 -1.92 -6.74 19.21
N ALA A 89 -1.79 -8.04 19.47
CA ALA A 89 -0.56 -8.60 20.02
C ALA A 89 0.65 -8.38 19.08
N GLU A 90 0.45 -8.51 17.77
CA GLU A 90 1.52 -8.24 16.78
C GLU A 90 1.92 -6.76 16.71
N LEU A 91 0.97 -5.85 16.90
CA LEU A 91 1.25 -4.41 16.97
C LEU A 91 2.07 -4.07 18.22
N MET A 92 1.67 -4.59 19.39
CA MET A 92 2.36 -4.35 20.67
C MET A 92 3.78 -4.94 20.70
N ALA A 93 3.98 -6.15 20.17
CA ALA A 93 5.29 -6.79 20.13
C ALA A 93 6.32 -5.97 19.31
N LYS A 94 5.86 -5.23 18.30
CA LYS A 94 6.71 -4.37 17.47
C LYS A 94 7.17 -3.11 18.16
N ASP A 95 6.30 -2.49 18.96
CA ASP A 95 6.65 -1.28 19.72
C ASP A 95 7.79 -1.62 20.69
N GLU A 96 7.71 -2.77 21.36
CA GLU A 96 8.81 -3.25 22.20
C GLU A 96 10.11 -3.51 21.43
N GLU A 97 10.07 -4.14 20.25
CA GLU A 97 11.27 -4.37 19.43
C GLU A 97 11.87 -3.08 18.88
N ALA A 98 11.04 -2.07 18.59
CA ALA A 98 11.47 -0.77 18.13
C ALA A 98 12.13 0.02 19.27
N GLU A 99 11.52 0.00 20.45
CA GLU A 99 12.08 0.59 21.67
C GLU A 99 13.41 -0.06 22.07
N LYS A 100 13.50 -1.39 22.05
CA LYS A 100 14.76 -2.13 22.31
C LYS A 100 15.86 -1.74 21.33
N ARG A 101 15.53 -1.55 20.04
CA ARG A 101 16.50 -1.09 19.02
C ARG A 101 16.89 0.37 19.20
N ALA A 102 15.95 1.24 19.56
CA ALA A 102 16.24 2.64 19.86
C ALA A 102 17.14 2.76 21.09
N ALA A 103 16.83 2.03 22.17
CA ALA A 103 17.63 1.97 23.39
C ALA A 103 19.06 1.48 23.12
N ALA A 104 19.22 0.40 22.35
CA ALA A 104 20.54 -0.11 21.96
C ALA A 104 21.36 0.89 21.12
N LEU A 105 20.69 1.72 20.31
CA LEU A 105 21.35 2.75 19.52
C LEU A 105 21.77 3.97 20.36
N HIS A 106 20.97 4.32 21.36
CA HIS A 106 21.31 5.34 22.36
C HIS A 106 22.49 4.91 23.23
N GLU A 107 22.52 3.66 23.68
CA GLU A 107 23.64 3.09 24.43
C GLU A 107 24.94 3.10 23.61
N LYS A 108 24.89 2.66 22.34
CA LYS A 108 26.04 2.71 21.43
C LYS A 108 26.54 4.12 21.16
N ARG A 109 25.64 5.11 21.06
CA ARG A 109 26.01 6.53 20.87
C ARG A 109 26.59 7.16 22.14
N GLY A 110 26.11 6.77 23.32
CA GLY A 110 26.64 7.22 24.61
C GLY A 110 28.07 6.73 24.89
N LEU A 111 28.46 5.58 24.35
CA LEU A 111 29.82 5.03 24.45
C LEU A 111 30.83 5.68 23.49
N THR A 112 30.38 6.41 22.46
CA THR A 112 31.26 7.05 21.45
C THR A 112 31.64 8.50 21.77
N GLN A 113 31.25 9.05 22.92
CA GLN A 113 31.56 10.43 23.31
C GLN A 113 32.71 10.49 24.32
N GLU A 114 33.86 9.88 24.02
CA GLU A 114 35.12 10.28 24.66
C GLU A 114 35.69 11.48 23.87
N LEU A 115 35.53 12.67 24.45
CA LEU A 115 36.16 13.90 23.96
C LEU A 115 37.69 13.73 24.07
N PRO A 116 38.48 13.98 23.00
CA PRO A 116 39.92 14.05 23.14
C PRO A 116 40.29 15.30 23.98
N PRO A 117 41.43 15.26 24.71
CA PRO A 117 41.84 16.30 25.65
C PRO A 117 42.08 17.67 25.02
#